data_AF-A0A842APU4-F1
#
_entry.id   AF-A0A842APU4-F1
#
_cell.length_a   1.000
_cell.length_b   1.000
_cell.length_c   1.000
_cell.angle_alpha   90.00
_cell.angle_beta   90.00
_cell.angle_gamma   90.00
#
_symmetry.space_group_name_H-M   'P 1'
#
loop_
_entity.id
_entity.type
_entity.pdbx_description
1 polymer ?
#
loop_
_entity_poly.entity_id
_entity_poly.type
_entity_poly.pdbx_seq_one_letter_code
_entity_poly.pdbx_strand_id
1 'polypeptide(L)'
;MGEKPGNKIEEQATEKKLLFLKLTPEKDVDISGYEDALDFALRDKDIKNVAISGIYSSGKSSVIETYKDQKNDKKFLHISLGYYRSDENSENIKKKVKTIPEKGESVEIDKEKNPMKWETDDRLLEGKILNQLLHQIESKKIPQTIFKVKRSVEKKDIVSLCFLIMTGIILFLSLLNYNVWTKYIA
;
A
#
# COMPACT_ATOMS: atom_id res chain seq x y z
N MET A 1 21.79 74.30 24.53
CA MET A 1 21.61 73.50 25.75
C MET A 1 20.14 73.13 25.86
N GLY A 2 19.79 71.86 25.64
CA GLY A 2 18.41 71.41 25.63
C GLY A 2 18.27 70.03 25.00
N GLU A 3 18.96 69.03 25.56
CA GLU A 3 18.69 67.63 25.26
C GLU A 3 17.28 67.26 25.76
N LYS A 4 16.50 66.58 24.93
CA LYS A 4 15.41 65.69 25.35
C LYS A 4 15.28 64.50 24.39
N PRO A 5 14.80 63.37 24.91
CA PRO A 5 15.54 62.12 24.86
C PRO A 5 15.03 61.16 23.77
N GLY A 6 15.91 60.19 23.45
CA GLY A 6 15.65 59.13 22.50
C GLY A 6 14.42 58.30 22.85
N ASN A 7 13.51 58.20 21.88
CA ASN A 7 12.44 57.22 21.87
C ASN A 7 13.09 55.87 21.53
N LYS A 8 13.25 54.99 22.54
CA LYS A 8 13.53 53.57 22.32
C LYS A 8 12.33 53.00 21.57
N ILE A 9 12.55 52.64 20.31
CA ILE A 9 11.64 51.77 19.57
C ILE A 9 11.78 50.40 20.24
N GLU A 10 10.80 50.05 21.08
CA GLU A 10 10.60 48.67 21.52
C GLU A 10 10.26 47.83 20.30
N GLU A 11 11.26 47.11 19.81
CA GLU A 11 11.10 46.05 18.82
C GLU A 11 10.37 44.89 19.50
N GLN A 12 9.03 44.94 19.49
CA GLN A 12 8.20 43.81 19.89
C GLN A 12 8.32 42.72 18.84
N ALA A 13 9.22 41.77 19.10
CA ALA A 13 9.35 40.54 18.34
C ALA A 13 8.01 39.79 18.35
N THR A 14 7.25 39.92 17.26
CA THR A 14 6.03 39.15 17.05
C THR A 14 6.44 37.69 16.94
N GLU A 15 6.02 36.85 17.88
CA GLU A 15 6.23 35.40 17.81
C GLU A 15 5.74 34.90 16.44
N LYS A 16 6.69 34.53 15.57
CA LYS A 16 6.37 33.92 14.28
C LYS A 16 5.75 32.56 14.56
N LYS A 17 4.41 32.50 14.56
CA LYS A 17 3.65 31.26 14.60
C LYS A 17 4.05 30.42 13.39
N LEU A 18 4.85 29.38 13.62
CA LEU A 18 5.28 28.46 12.58
C LEU A 18 4.07 27.66 12.11
N LEU A 19 3.72 27.84 10.83
CA LEU A 19 2.74 27.02 10.14
C LEU A 19 3.45 25.76 9.65
N PHE A 20 3.21 24.65 10.34
CA PHE A 20 3.70 23.35 9.91
C PHE A 20 2.74 22.77 8.88
N LEU A 21 3.26 22.49 7.68
CA LEU A 21 2.54 21.80 6.62
C LEU A 21 2.99 20.34 6.60
N LYS A 22 2.04 19.41 6.45
CA LYS A 22 2.36 18.00 6.26
C LYS A 22 2.91 17.80 4.83
N LEU A 23 3.90 16.93 4.70
CA LEU A 23 4.48 16.53 3.40
C LEU A 23 3.68 15.42 2.72
N THR A 24 2.63 14.93 3.39
CA THR A 24 1.67 13.98 2.82
C THR A 24 0.81 14.70 1.78
N PRO A 25 0.38 14.01 0.71
CA PRO A 25 -0.50 14.61 -0.28
C PRO A 25 -1.73 15.27 0.36
N GLU A 26 -2.01 16.50 -0.04
CA GLU A 26 -3.23 17.21 0.31
C GLU A 26 -4.33 16.85 -0.69
N LYS A 27 -5.57 16.78 -0.20
CA LYS A 27 -6.76 16.38 -0.95
C LYS A 27 -7.64 17.57 -1.37
N ASP A 28 -7.29 18.76 -0.92
CA ASP A 28 -8.06 20.00 -1.10
C ASP A 28 -7.13 21.10 -1.58
N VAL A 29 -6.53 20.88 -2.76
CA VAL A 29 -5.68 21.86 -3.43
C VAL A 29 -6.46 22.44 -4.62
N ASP A 30 -6.29 23.73 -4.90
CA ASP A 30 -6.78 24.29 -6.16
C ASP A 30 -6.07 23.62 -7.34
N ILE A 31 -6.83 22.83 -8.10
CA ILE A 31 -6.37 22.11 -9.28
C ILE A 31 -7.00 22.64 -10.57
N SER A 32 -7.61 23.83 -10.56
CA SER A 32 -8.36 24.39 -11.70
C SER A 32 -7.67 24.23 -13.07
N GLY A 33 -6.37 24.54 -13.18
CA GLY A 33 -5.61 24.35 -14.43
C GLY A 33 -5.23 22.89 -14.76
N TYR A 34 -5.15 22.01 -13.77
CA TYR A 34 -4.84 20.59 -13.96
C TYR A 34 -6.09 19.75 -14.20
N GLU A 35 -7.25 20.16 -13.67
CA GLU A 35 -8.51 19.44 -13.81
C GLU A 35 -8.89 19.32 -15.28
N ASP A 36 -8.93 20.43 -16.01
CA ASP A 36 -9.28 20.44 -17.44
C ASP A 36 -8.33 19.59 -18.27
N ALA A 37 -7.03 19.65 -17.98
CA ALA A 37 -6.00 18.87 -18.66
C ALA A 37 -6.16 17.37 -18.41
N LEU A 38 -6.45 16.97 -17.16
CA LEU A 38 -6.69 15.59 -16.78
C LEU A 38 -8.02 15.07 -17.34
N ASP A 39 -9.09 15.88 -17.33
CA ASP A 39 -10.37 15.51 -17.90
C ASP A 39 -10.27 15.31 -19.42
N PHE A 40 -9.54 16.19 -20.12
CA PHE A 40 -9.22 16.01 -21.53
C PHE A 40 -8.45 14.71 -21.76
N ALA A 41 -7.34 14.51 -21.04
CA ALA A 41 -6.47 13.36 -21.22
C ALA A 41 -7.15 12.02 -20.91
N LEU A 42 -8.10 12.00 -19.97
CA LEU A 42 -8.84 10.80 -19.58
C LEU A 42 -10.11 10.55 -20.41
N ARG A 43 -10.60 11.55 -21.15
CA ARG A 43 -11.77 11.40 -22.02
C ARG A 43 -11.39 10.86 -23.41
N ASP A 44 -10.21 11.23 -23.88
CA ASP A 44 -9.68 10.76 -25.17
C ASP A 44 -9.21 9.30 -25.07
N LYS A 45 -9.71 8.44 -25.96
CA LYS A 45 -9.36 7.01 -25.98
C LYS A 45 -8.01 6.73 -26.63
N ASP A 46 -7.48 7.67 -27.40
CA ASP A 46 -6.17 7.55 -28.05
C ASP A 46 -5.04 7.85 -27.06
N ILE A 47 -5.33 8.63 -26.00
CA ILE A 47 -4.39 8.93 -24.93
C ILE A 47 -4.36 7.74 -23.95
N LYS A 48 -3.25 7.01 -23.95
CA LYS A 48 -3.04 5.84 -23.08
C LYS A 48 -2.14 6.12 -21.89
N ASN A 49 -1.29 7.13 -21.99
CA ASN A 49 -0.24 7.42 -21.02
C ASN A 49 -0.16 8.92 -20.79
N VAL A 50 -0.13 9.32 -19.51
CA VAL A 50 0.06 10.70 -19.08
C VAL A 50 1.21 10.72 -18.09
N ALA A 51 2.14 11.66 -18.27
CA ALA A 51 3.25 11.88 -17.35
C ALA A 51 3.09 13.24 -16.67
N ILE A 52 3.20 13.28 -15.35
CA ILE A 52 3.23 14.52 -14.57
C ILE A 52 4.65 14.71 -14.05
N SER A 53 5.31 15.76 -14.54
CA SER A 53 6.67 16.12 -14.18
C SER A 53 6.70 17.34 -13.24
N GLY A 54 7.84 17.55 -12.59
CA GLY A 54 8.05 18.67 -11.67
C GLY A 54 9.03 18.31 -10.56
N ILE A 55 9.59 19.31 -9.89
CA ILE A 55 10.56 19.14 -8.79
C ILE A 55 9.97 18.33 -7.63
N TYR A 56 10.82 17.72 -6.80
CA TYR A 56 10.36 17.09 -5.57
C TYR A 56 9.56 18.09 -4.73
N SER A 57 8.48 17.65 -4.09
CA SER A 57 7.57 18.50 -3.30
C SER A 57 6.78 19.56 -4.09
N SER A 58 6.73 19.50 -5.43
CA SER A 58 5.88 20.38 -6.25
C SER A 58 4.37 20.08 -6.18
N GLY A 59 3.93 19.22 -5.26
CA GLY A 59 2.51 18.89 -5.11
C GLY A 59 1.92 17.90 -6.12
N LYS A 60 2.72 17.22 -6.96
CA LYS A 60 2.22 16.26 -7.97
C LYS A 60 1.25 15.22 -7.39
N SER A 61 1.63 14.61 -6.27
CA SER A 61 0.78 13.62 -5.61
C SER A 61 -0.49 14.24 -5.04
N SER A 62 -0.43 15.48 -4.54
CA SER A 62 -1.60 16.22 -4.04
C SER A 62 -2.59 16.55 -5.17
N VAL A 63 -2.09 16.97 -6.34
CA VAL A 63 -2.93 17.24 -7.52
C VAL A 63 -3.69 15.98 -7.94
N ILE A 64 -2.99 14.85 -8.05
CA ILE A 64 -3.62 13.57 -8.42
C ILE A 64 -4.62 13.12 -7.37
N GLU A 65 -4.31 13.25 -6.08
CA GLU A 65 -5.20 12.79 -5.02
C GLU A 65 -6.45 13.66 -4.88
N THR A 66 -6.31 14.98 -4.99
CA THR A 66 -7.43 15.94 -5.05
C THR A 66 -8.36 15.60 -6.23
N TYR A 67 -7.79 15.38 -7.42
CA TYR A 67 -8.58 15.08 -8.62
C TYR A 67 -9.39 13.77 -8.47
N LYS A 68 -8.81 12.73 -7.85
CA LYS A 68 -9.53 11.48 -7.58
C LYS A 68 -10.69 11.68 -6.62
N ASP A 69 -10.50 12.46 -5.56
CA ASP A 69 -11.55 12.69 -4.56
C ASP A 69 -12.75 13.46 -5.17
N GLN A 70 -12.48 14.34 -6.12
CA GLN A 70 -13.52 15.08 -6.86
C GLN A 70 -14.29 14.23 -7.87
N LYS A 71 -13.63 13.25 -8.52
CA LYS A 71 -14.22 12.43 -9.59
C LYS A 71 -14.53 11.01 -9.10
N ASN A 72 -15.76 10.80 -8.59
CA ASN A 72 -16.23 9.49 -8.10
C ASN A 72 -16.75 8.56 -9.21
N ASP A 73 -16.75 9.00 -10.47
CA ASP A 73 -17.24 8.24 -11.63
C ASP A 73 -16.25 7.20 -12.14
N LYS A 74 -14.98 7.29 -11.70
CA LYS A 74 -13.88 6.45 -12.18
C LYS A 74 -13.30 5.60 -11.07
N LYS A 75 -12.85 4.40 -11.44
CA LYS A 75 -12.11 3.50 -10.54
C LYS A 75 -10.62 3.72 -10.72
N PHE A 76 -9.95 4.16 -9.65
CA PHE A 76 -8.51 4.37 -9.65
C PHE A 76 -7.78 3.16 -9.07
N LEU A 77 -6.61 2.89 -9.64
CA LEU A 77 -5.68 1.84 -9.21
C LEU A 77 -4.36 2.52 -8.89
N HIS A 78 -3.95 2.49 -7.62
CA HIS A 78 -2.73 3.14 -7.18
C HIS A 78 -1.60 2.12 -7.07
N ILE A 79 -0.52 2.34 -7.82
CA ILE A 79 0.67 1.47 -7.81
C ILE A 79 1.86 2.32 -7.37
N SER A 80 2.53 1.90 -6.29
CA SER A 80 3.72 2.59 -5.78
C SER A 80 4.98 1.85 -6.18
N LEU A 81 5.88 2.52 -6.91
CA LEU A 81 7.15 1.95 -7.38
C LEU A 81 8.37 2.36 -6.52
N GLY A 82 8.19 3.29 -5.57
CA GLY A 82 9.29 4.01 -4.91
C GLY A 82 10.26 3.16 -4.07
N TYR A 83 9.90 1.91 -3.77
CA TYR A 83 10.72 0.98 -2.97
C TYR A 83 11.39 -0.11 -3.80
N TYR A 84 11.34 -0.01 -5.13
CA TYR A 84 11.83 -1.05 -6.03
C TYR A 84 13.13 -0.62 -6.70
N ARG A 85 14.09 -0.22 -5.87
CA ARG A 85 15.48 -0.26 -6.31
C ARG A 85 15.91 -1.71 -6.17
N SER A 86 16.39 -2.31 -7.25
CA SER A 86 17.31 -3.44 -7.13
C SER A 86 18.50 -2.90 -6.35
N ASP A 87 18.54 -3.12 -5.03
CA ASP A 87 19.78 -2.91 -4.32
C ASP A 87 20.81 -3.77 -5.05
N GLU A 88 21.82 -3.13 -5.64
CA GLU A 88 22.90 -3.78 -6.37
C GLU A 88 23.71 -4.76 -5.50
N ASN A 89 23.31 -4.94 -4.24
CA ASN A 89 23.98 -5.68 -3.19
C ASN A 89 23.17 -6.89 -2.66
N SER A 90 22.34 -7.50 -3.52
CA SER A 90 21.72 -8.81 -3.22
C SER A 90 22.71 -9.98 -3.28
N GLU A 91 24.02 -9.74 -3.16
CA GLU A 91 25.02 -10.80 -2.95
C GLU A 91 24.93 -11.44 -1.56
N ASN A 92 24.22 -10.80 -0.63
CA ASN A 92 24.12 -11.27 0.76
C ASN A 92 23.08 -12.37 1.00
N ILE A 93 22.18 -12.66 0.04
CA ILE A 93 21.18 -13.74 0.21
C ILE A 93 21.76 -15.12 -0.15
N LYS A 94 22.86 -15.19 -0.93
CA LYS A 94 23.51 -16.48 -1.28
C LYS A 94 24.53 -16.98 -0.25
N LYS A 95 24.96 -16.15 0.72
CA LYS A 95 26.03 -16.48 1.69
C LYS A 95 25.58 -17.23 2.97
N LYS A 96 24.33 -17.69 3.09
CA LYS A 96 23.89 -18.47 4.26
C LYS A 96 24.09 -19.99 4.15
N VAL A 97 24.73 -20.49 3.10
CA VAL A 97 25.10 -21.91 2.98
C VAL A 97 26.58 -22.03 2.62
N LYS A 98 27.36 -22.44 3.64
CA LYS A 98 28.77 -22.91 3.66
C LYS A 98 29.89 -21.87 3.92
N THR A 99 30.29 -21.86 5.20
CA THR A 99 31.67 -21.92 5.75
C THR A 99 32.56 -20.65 5.75
N ILE A 100 33.10 -20.35 6.94
CA ILE A 100 34.10 -19.33 7.35
C ILE A 100 35.52 -19.94 7.19
N PRO A 101 36.67 -19.23 7.19
CA PRO A 101 37.13 -17.99 6.52
C PRO A 101 38.41 -18.23 5.65
N GLU A 102 38.87 -17.25 4.87
CA GLU A 102 40.25 -16.67 4.96
C GLU A 102 40.59 -15.70 3.81
N LYS A 103 41.12 -14.55 4.24
CA LYS A 103 42.18 -13.69 3.66
C LYS A 103 42.21 -13.40 2.15
N GLY A 104 41.84 -12.15 1.85
CA GLY A 104 42.72 -11.16 1.22
C GLY A 104 43.10 -11.37 -0.24
N GLU A 105 42.40 -10.67 -1.15
CA GLU A 105 43.04 -10.04 -2.31
C GLU A 105 42.12 -8.96 -2.89
N SER A 106 42.68 -7.78 -3.14
CA SER A 106 42.04 -6.70 -3.87
C SER A 106 42.00 -7.05 -5.35
N VAL A 107 40.81 -7.11 -5.95
CA VAL A 107 40.67 -7.16 -7.41
C VAL A 107 39.55 -6.23 -7.83
N GLU A 108 39.94 -5.15 -8.50
CA GLU A 108 39.08 -4.30 -9.33
C GLU A 108 38.40 -5.19 -10.37
N ILE A 109 37.06 -5.12 -10.51
CA ILE A 109 36.36 -5.80 -11.60
C ILE A 109 35.42 -4.84 -12.29
N ASP A 110 35.65 -4.79 -13.59
CA ASP A 110 35.06 -3.97 -14.62
C ASP A 110 33.53 -4.03 -14.68
N LYS A 111 32.96 -2.87 -15.04
CA LYS A 111 31.51 -2.68 -15.27
C LYS A 111 31.08 -3.31 -16.59
N GLU A 112 31.03 -4.63 -16.67
CA GLU A 112 30.34 -5.30 -17.76
C GLU A 112 28.88 -5.55 -17.36
N LYS A 113 27.97 -4.79 -17.96
CA LYS A 113 26.52 -4.95 -17.78
C LYS A 113 26.10 -6.28 -18.41
N ASN A 114 26.11 -7.35 -17.61
CA ASN A 114 25.56 -8.64 -18.02
C ASN A 114 24.07 -8.48 -18.37
N PRO A 115 23.62 -8.80 -19.61
CA PRO A 115 22.22 -8.70 -20.03
C PRO A 115 21.27 -9.57 -19.18
N MET A 116 21.75 -10.52 -18.40
CA MET A 116 20.89 -11.31 -17.51
C MET A 116 20.37 -10.53 -16.29
N LYS A 117 21.02 -9.41 -15.91
CA LYS A 117 20.68 -8.65 -14.69
C LYS A 117 19.40 -7.83 -14.86
N TRP A 118 19.14 -7.25 -16.04
CA TRP A 118 17.95 -6.43 -16.29
C TRP A 118 16.68 -7.28 -16.37
N GLU A 119 16.74 -8.46 -17.00
CA GLU A 119 15.59 -9.40 -17.04
C GLU A 119 15.14 -9.85 -15.65
N THR A 120 16.09 -9.99 -14.72
CA THR A 120 15.78 -10.38 -13.34
C THR A 120 15.09 -9.25 -12.59
N ASP A 121 15.46 -7.99 -12.85
CA ASP A 121 14.84 -6.83 -12.23
C ASP A 121 13.42 -6.59 -12.77
N ASP A 122 13.20 -6.78 -14.07
CA ASP A 122 11.87 -6.70 -14.69
C ASP A 122 10.91 -7.74 -14.12
N ARG A 123 11.36 -8.99 -13.94
CA ARG A 123 10.55 -10.05 -13.31
C ARG A 123 10.22 -9.74 -11.86
N LEU A 124 11.16 -9.14 -11.11
CA LEU A 124 10.94 -8.73 -9.73
C LEU A 124 9.95 -7.57 -9.66
N LEU A 125 10.09 -6.57 -10.53
CA LEU A 125 9.21 -5.43 -10.64
C LEU A 125 7.79 -5.87 -11.05
N GLU A 126 7.67 -6.73 -12.05
CA GLU A 126 6.41 -7.32 -12.50
C GLU A 126 5.73 -8.09 -11.35
N GLY A 127 6.47 -8.97 -10.68
CA GLY A 127 5.95 -9.71 -9.52
C GLY A 127 5.46 -8.79 -8.40
N LYS A 128 6.14 -7.66 -8.18
CA LYS A 128 5.76 -6.63 -7.20
C LYS A 128 4.52 -5.85 -7.62
N ILE A 129 4.43 -5.44 -8.89
CA ILE A 129 3.25 -4.78 -9.45
C ILE A 129 2.05 -5.73 -9.32
N LEU A 130 2.18 -6.97 -9.78
CA LEU A 130 1.14 -7.98 -9.71
C LEU A 130 0.68 -8.22 -8.27
N ASN A 131 1.61 -8.28 -7.31
CA ASN A 131 1.29 -8.39 -5.89
C ASN A 131 0.49 -7.19 -5.37
N GLN A 132 0.82 -5.96 -5.78
CA GLN A 132 0.03 -4.77 -5.43
C GLN A 132 -1.37 -4.81 -6.05
N LEU A 133 -1.49 -5.25 -7.32
CA LEU A 133 -2.78 -5.40 -7.99
C LEU A 133 -3.68 -6.41 -7.27
N LEU A 134 -3.11 -7.57 -6.94
CA LEU A 134 -3.83 -8.66 -6.29
C LEU A 134 -4.43 -8.23 -4.95
N HIS A 135 -3.68 -7.51 -4.13
CA HIS A 135 -4.14 -7.06 -2.82
C HIS A 135 -5.23 -5.99 -2.87
N GLN A 136 -5.44 -5.31 -4.01
CA GLN A 136 -6.52 -4.35 -4.19
C GLN A 136 -7.85 -5.01 -4.61
N ILE A 137 -7.85 -6.31 -4.92
CA ILE A 137 -9.04 -7.08 -5.29
C ILE A 137 -9.51 -7.89 -4.09
N GLU A 138 -10.82 -7.91 -3.84
CA GLU A 138 -11.41 -8.77 -2.80
C GLU A 138 -11.13 -10.25 -3.08
N SER A 139 -10.72 -11.01 -2.06
CA SER A 139 -10.35 -12.43 -2.18
C SER A 139 -11.45 -13.31 -2.79
N LYS A 140 -12.73 -12.89 -2.70
CA LYS A 140 -13.88 -13.59 -3.27
C LYS A 140 -13.93 -13.55 -4.79
N LYS A 141 -13.39 -12.49 -5.42
CA LYS A 141 -13.42 -12.27 -6.87
C LYS A 141 -12.37 -13.07 -7.63
N ILE A 142 -11.39 -13.63 -6.92
CA ILE A 142 -10.25 -14.36 -7.47
C ILE A 142 -10.01 -15.68 -6.71
N PRO A 143 -11.00 -16.60 -6.65
CA PRO A 143 -10.89 -17.79 -5.81
C PRO A 143 -9.85 -18.81 -6.31
N GLN A 144 -9.49 -18.76 -7.61
CA GLN A 144 -8.62 -19.72 -8.30
C GLN A 144 -7.19 -19.20 -8.56
N THR A 145 -6.84 -18.03 -8.04
CA THR A 145 -5.49 -17.49 -8.23
C THR A 145 -4.44 -18.34 -7.50
N ILE A 146 -3.27 -18.53 -8.13
CA ILE A 146 -2.10 -19.16 -7.51
C ILE A 146 -1.59 -18.34 -6.32
N PHE A 147 -1.94 -17.05 -6.28
CA PHE A 147 -1.57 -16.17 -5.19
C PHE A 147 -2.53 -16.32 -4.01
N LYS A 148 -2.00 -16.76 -2.87
CA LYS A 148 -2.79 -16.96 -1.65
C LYS A 148 -3.15 -15.61 -1.02
N VAL A 149 -4.32 -15.07 -1.38
CA VAL A 149 -4.88 -13.91 -0.68
C VAL A 149 -5.47 -14.37 0.66
N LYS A 150 -5.12 -13.69 1.75
CA LYS A 150 -5.69 -13.97 3.07
C LYS A 150 -7.21 -13.82 3.00
N ARG A 151 -7.94 -14.89 3.36
CA ARG A 151 -9.41 -14.87 3.45
C ARG A 151 -9.79 -14.50 4.87
N SER A 152 -10.69 -13.54 5.03
CA SER A 152 -11.43 -13.35 6.27
C SER A 152 -12.59 -14.34 6.27
N VAL A 153 -12.64 -15.20 7.28
CA VAL A 153 -13.83 -16.02 7.54
C VAL A 153 -14.93 -15.08 8.05
N GLU A 154 -16.12 -15.14 7.48
CA GLU A 154 -17.22 -14.33 7.97
C GLU A 154 -17.72 -14.84 9.32
N LYS A 155 -18.00 -13.93 10.25
CA LYS A 155 -18.47 -14.30 11.60
C LYS A 155 -19.76 -15.13 11.57
N LYS A 156 -20.60 -14.94 10.54
CA LYS A 156 -21.87 -15.66 10.36
C LYS A 156 -21.65 -17.16 10.08
N ASP A 157 -20.65 -17.48 9.26
CA ASP A 157 -20.31 -18.87 8.93
C ASP A 157 -19.86 -19.63 10.17
N ILE A 158 -19.09 -18.97 11.04
CA ILE A 158 -18.62 -19.53 12.31
C ILE A 158 -19.80 -19.82 13.24
N VAL A 159 -20.72 -18.87 13.41
CA VAL A 159 -21.91 -19.03 14.27
C VAL A 159 -22.83 -20.14 13.75
N SER A 160 -23.04 -20.21 12.43
CA SER A 160 -23.85 -21.27 11.82
C SER A 160 -23.25 -22.65 12.06
N LEU A 161 -21.93 -22.79 11.94
CA LEU A 161 -21.24 -24.06 12.21
C LEU A 161 -21.38 -24.46 13.69
N CYS A 162 -21.24 -23.51 14.61
CA CYS A 162 -21.45 -23.77 16.04
C CYS A 162 -22.88 -24.27 16.32
N PHE A 163 -23.90 -23.68 15.70
CA PHE A 163 -25.29 -24.13 15.87
C PHE A 163 -25.52 -25.55 15.32
N LEU A 164 -24.93 -25.86 14.15
CA LEU A 164 -24.99 -27.21 13.57
C LEU A 164 -24.37 -28.26 14.51
N ILE A 165 -23.23 -27.95 15.11
CA ILE A 165 -22.55 -28.85 16.06
C ILE A 165 -23.40 -29.03 17.32
N MET A 166 -23.96 -27.95 17.88
CA MET A 166 -24.79 -28.01 19.08
C MET A 166 -26.04 -28.87 18.87
N THR A 167 -26.75 -28.69 17.76
CA THR A 167 -27.92 -29.51 17.42
C THR A 167 -27.54 -30.98 17.23
N GLY A 168 -26.41 -31.27 16.58
CA GLY A 168 -25.87 -32.63 16.46
C GLY A 168 -25.59 -33.30 17.80
N ILE A 169 -25.00 -32.57 18.75
CA ILE A 169 -24.73 -33.07 20.12
C ILE A 169 -26.03 -33.38 20.85
N ILE A 170 -27.04 -32.50 20.76
CA ILE A 170 -28.34 -32.70 21.42
C ILE A 170 -29.03 -33.96 20.87
N LEU A 171 -29.05 -34.13 19.55
CA LEU A 171 -29.61 -35.33 18.91
C LEU A 171 -28.85 -36.59 19.33
N PHE A 172 -27.52 -36.54 19.38
CA PHE A 172 -26.70 -37.66 19.82
C PHE A 172 -26.99 -38.05 21.29
N LEU A 173 -27.11 -37.08 22.19
CA LEU A 173 -27.51 -37.31 23.57
C LEU A 173 -28.93 -37.87 23.69
N SER A 174 -29.86 -37.42 22.85
CA SER A 174 -31.23 -37.95 22.83
C SER A 174 -31.27 -39.43 22.40
N LEU A 175 -30.37 -39.83 21.48
CA LEU A 175 -30.26 -41.20 21.02
C LEU A 175 -29.64 -42.12 22.08
N LEU A 176 -28.62 -41.64 22.80
CA LEU A 176 -28.04 -42.39 23.94
C LEU A 176 -29.04 -42.58 25.08
N ASN A 177 -29.84 -41.56 25.37
CA ASN A 177 -30.82 -41.59 26.46
C ASN A 177 -32.20 -42.11 26.03
N TYR A 178 -32.34 -42.61 24.80
CA TYR A 178 -33.60 -43.08 24.24
C TYR A 178 -34.26 -44.16 25.12
N ASN A 179 -33.47 -45.11 25.63
CA ASN A 179 -33.96 -46.20 26.47
C ASN A 179 -34.49 -45.75 27.84
N VAL A 180 -33.97 -44.65 28.38
CA VAL A 180 -34.45 -44.08 29.66
C VAL A 180 -35.75 -43.31 29.42
N TRP A 181 -35.84 -42.61 28.29
CA TRP A 181 -36.98 -41.79 27.93
C TRP A 181 -38.21 -42.63 27.56
N THR A 182 -38.04 -43.73 26.83
CA THR A 182 -39.14 -44.66 26.51
C THR A 182 -39.77 -45.28 27.77
N LYS A 183 -38.98 -45.49 28.82
CA LYS A 183 -39.45 -46.01 30.12
C LYS A 183 -40.18 -44.97 30.97
N TYR A 184 -40.03 -43.68 30.66
CA TYR A 184 -40.71 -42.58 31.37
C TYR A 184 -42.06 -42.23 30.72
N ILE A 185 -42.24 -42.60 29.45
CA ILE A 185 -43.46 -42.36 28.68
C ILE A 185 -44.41 -43.58 28.72
N ALA A 186 -43.88 -44.78 28.91
CA ALA A 186 -44.66 -46.02 29.14
C ALA A 186 -45.14 -46.13 30.58
#